data_AF-A0AAI9HYC2-F1
#
_entry.id   AF-A0AAI9HYC2-F1
#
_cell.length_a   1.000
_cell.length_b   1.000
_cell.length_c   1.000
_cell.angle_alpha   90.00
_cell.angle_beta   90.00
_cell.angle_gamma   90.00
#
_symmetry.space_group_name_H-M   'P 1'
#
loop_
_entity.id
_entity.type
_entity.pdbx_description
1 polymer ?
#
loop_
_entity_poly.entity_id
_entity_poly.type
_entity_poly.pdbx_seq_one_letter_code
_entity_poly.pdbx_strand_id
1 'polypeptide(L)' 'MKKSVYKASGLWNEKSFITLFIATSEKDVLSTIAFWANLDGARVDELSIEHFCSVH' A
#
# COMPACT_ATOMS: atom_id res chain seq x y z
N MET A 1 1.83 16.28 -10.94
CA MET A 1 1.15 16.01 -9.65
C MET A 1 2.19 15.82 -8.57
N LYS A 2 1.99 16.39 -7.37
CA LYS A 2 2.90 16.17 -6.24
C LYS A 2 2.79 14.71 -5.80
N LYS A 3 3.93 14.06 -5.54
CA LYS A 3 3.99 12.69 -5.02
C LYS A 3 4.30 12.73 -3.53
N SER A 4 3.86 11.71 -2.82
CA SER A 4 4.18 11.50 -1.41
C SER A 4 4.63 10.05 -1.21
N VAL A 5 5.39 9.84 -0.15
CA VAL A 5 5.65 8.52 0.40
C VAL A 5 4.50 8.16 1.33
N TYR A 6 3.94 6.98 1.11
CA TYR A 6 2.94 6.36 1.97
C TYR A 6 3.51 5.09 2.55
N LYS A 7 3.21 4.84 3.82
CA LYS A 7 3.52 3.59 4.50
C LYS A 7 2.25 2.73 4.48
N ALA A 8 2.37 1.52 3.96
CA ALA A 8 1.29 0.53 4.01
C ALA A 8 1.72 -0.66 4.87
N SER A 9 0.79 -1.15 5.69
CA SER A 9 0.99 -2.34 6.50
C SER A 9 -0.30 -3.14 6.60
N GLY A 10 -0.20 -4.43 6.85
CA GLY A 10 -1.36 -5.32 7.02
C GLY A 10 -0.92 -6.78 7.04
N LEU A 11 -1.84 -7.67 6.71
CA LEU A 11 -1.58 -9.10 6.58
C LEU A 11 -1.70 -9.51 5.11
N TRP A 12 -0.71 -10.23 4.59
CA TRP A 12 -0.69 -10.84 3.26
C TRP A 12 -0.66 -12.36 3.43
N ASN A 13 -1.78 -13.02 3.14
CA ASN A 13 -1.96 -14.45 3.47
C ASN A 13 -1.55 -14.75 4.92
N GLU A 14 -2.13 -13.98 5.87
CA GLU A 14 -1.90 -14.08 7.32
C GLU A 14 -0.47 -13.71 7.78
N LYS A 15 0.43 -13.34 6.87
CA LYS A 15 1.77 -12.87 7.21
C LYS A 15 1.81 -11.35 7.25
N SER A 16 2.28 -10.78 8.35
CA SER A 16 2.42 -9.33 8.47
C SER A 16 3.39 -8.77 7.43
N PHE A 17 3.02 -7.65 6.82
CA PHE A 17 3.89 -6.88 5.94
C PHE A 17 3.89 -5.39 6.30
N ILE A 18 4.97 -4.74 5.90
CA ILE A 18 5.16 -3.30 5.94
C ILE A 18 5.94 -2.89 4.70
N THR A 19 5.48 -1.88 3.98
CA THR A 19 6.14 -1.41 2.77
C THR A 19 5.91 0.08 2.55
N LEU A 20 6.77 0.71 1.77
CA LEU A 20 6.69 2.12 1.40
C LEU A 20 6.33 2.25 -0.08
N PHE A 21 5.36 3.11 -0.37
CA PHE A 21 4.92 3.44 -1.71
C PHE A 21 5.20 4.91 -2.03
N ILE A 22 5.69 5.20 -3.23
CA ILE A 22 5.67 6.55 -3.77
C ILE A 22 4.43 6.67 -4.66
N ALA A 23 3.46 7.46 -4.23
CA ALA A 23 2.17 7.59 -4.91
C ALA A 23 1.66 9.03 -4.91
N THR A 24 0.65 9.31 -5.74
CA THR A 24 -0.02 10.60 -5.78
C THR A 24 -1.16 10.71 -4.78
N SER A 25 -1.69 9.58 -4.31
CA SER A 25 -2.75 9.49 -3.31
C SER A 25 -2.76 8.13 -2.59
N GLU A 26 -3.44 8.04 -1.45
CA GLU A 26 -3.70 6.77 -0.76
C GLU A 26 -4.50 5.79 -1.63
N LYS A 27 -5.38 6.30 -2.50
CA LYS A 27 -6.17 5.49 -3.43
C LYS A 27 -5.29 4.76 -4.44
N ASP A 28 -4.20 5.38 -4.89
CA ASP A 28 -3.25 4.75 -5.81
C ASP A 28 -2.49 3.60 -5.11
N VAL A 29 -2.15 3.78 -3.84
CA VAL A 29 -1.54 2.74 -2.99
C VAL A 29 -2.50 1.57 -2.83
N LEU A 30 -3.75 1.84 -2.43
CA LEU A 30 -4.79 0.83 -2.26
C LEU A 30 -5.02 0.02 -3.55
N SER A 31 -5.14 0.71 -4.68
CA SER A 31 -5.36 0.09 -5.98
C SER A 31 -4.18 -0.80 -6.40
N THR A 32 -2.95 -0.37 -6.10
CA THR A 32 -1.74 -1.14 -6.40
C THR A 32 -1.66 -2.41 -5.54
N ILE A 33 -1.93 -2.31 -4.24
CA ILE A 33 -1.95 -3.47 -3.33
C ILE A 33 -3.02 -4.46 -3.76
N ALA A 34 -4.23 -3.99 -4.06
CA ALA A 34 -5.32 -4.86 -4.54
C ALA A 34 -4.98 -5.54 -5.86
N PHE A 35 -4.31 -4.83 -6.78
CA PHE A 35 -3.85 -5.41 -8.04
C PHE A 35 -2.82 -6.54 -7.80
N TRP A 36 -1.81 -6.30 -6.96
CA TRP A 36 -0.81 -7.33 -6.64
C TRP A 36 -1.42 -8.51 -5.89
N ALA A 37 -2.34 -8.28 -4.96
CA ALA A 37 -3.03 -9.35 -4.24
C ALA A 37 -3.80 -10.25 -5.22
N ASN A 38 -4.51 -9.65 -6.18
CA ASN A 38 -5.21 -10.40 -7.22
C ASN A 38 -4.26 -11.21 -8.11
N LEU A 39 -3.08 -10.66 -8.46
CA LEU A 39 -2.08 -11.38 -9.26
C LEU A 39 -1.47 -12.57 -8.50
N ASP A 40 -1.25 -12.42 -7.19
CA ASP A 40 -0.69 -13.46 -6.32
C ASP A 40 -1.76 -14.47 -5.84
N GLY A 41 -3.04 -14.21 -6.09
CA GLY A 41 -4.15 -14.96 -5.49
C GLY A 41 -4.18 -14.84 -3.96
N ALA A 42 -3.69 -13.72 -3.43
CA ALA A 42 -3.51 -13.48 -2.01
C ALA A 42 -4.70 -12.76 -1.37
N ARG A 43 -4.95 -13.07 -0.10
CA ARG A 43 -5.87 -12.31 0.76
C ARG A 43 -5.08 -11.22 1.49
N VAL A 44 -5.58 -10.00 1.42
CA VAL A 44 -5.05 -8.86 2.18
C VAL A 44 -6.05 -8.46 3.24
N ASP A 45 -5.65 -8.57 4.51
CA ASP A 45 -6.46 -8.20 5.67
C ASP A 45 -5.79 -7.08 6.46
N GLU A 46 -6.58 -6.35 7.26
CA GLU A 46 -6.10 -5.31 8.20
C GLU A 46 -5.19 -4.23 7.53
N LEU A 47 -5.46 -3.93 6.26
CA LEU A 47 -4.67 -2.95 5.51
C LEU A 47 -4.82 -1.54 6.10
N SER A 48 -3.72 -0.98 6.56
CA SER A 48 -3.56 0.42 6.94
C SER A 48 -2.64 1.13 5.94
N ILE A 49 -3.00 2.35 5.55
CA ILE A 49 -2.20 3.21 4.68
C ILE A 49 -2.08 4.57 5.36
N GLU A 50 -0.86 5.02 5.58
CA GLU A 50 -0.54 6.26 6.28
C GLU A 50 0.34 7.13 5.40
N HIS A 51 0.05 8.44 5.33
CA HIS A 51 0.99 9.40 4.73
C HIS A 51 2.27 9.47 5.58
N PHE A 52 3.42 9.31 4.94
CA PHE A 52 4.72 9.30 5.64
C PHE A 52 5.47 10.63 5.42
N CYS A 53 5.69 11.03 4.16
CA CYS A 53 6.29 12.33 3.85
C CYS A 53 5.98 12.77 2.42
N SER A 54 6.15 14.06 2.13
CA SER A 54 6.03 14.61 0.77
C SER A 54 7.34 14.44 0.00
N VAL A 55 7.25 14.06 -1.28
CA VAL A 55 8.41 14.04 -2.20
C VAL A 55 8.51 15.43 -2.85
N HIS A 56 9.67 16.06 -2.71
CA HIS A 56 9.98 17.39 -3.26
C HIS A 56 10.68 17.27 -4.61
#